data_AF-A0A5Y5VVN3-F1
#
_entry.id   AF-A0A5Y5VVN3-F1
#
_cell.length_a   1.000
_cell.length_b   1.000
_cell.length_c   1.000
_cell.angle_alpha   90.00
_cell.angle_beta   90.00
_cell.angle_gamma   90.00
#
_symmetry.space_group_name_H-M   'P 1'
#
loop_
_entity.id
_entity.type
_entity.pdbx_description
1 polymer ?
#
loop_
_entity_poly.entity_id
_entity_poly.type
_entity_poly.pdbx_seq_one_letter_code
_entity_poly.pdbx_strand_id
1 'polypeptide(L)'
;PINKKRIIHSVPGGTWKDWPKELIAACHMKSSGKGYASVYGRMSWDKPSPTITTLCYGFGNGRFGHPEQHRAISLREAALLQTFPMDYIFVEDKDKFVIRSIGKMIGNAVPVELGKAIGQSIKNHLE
;
A
#
# COMPACT_ATOMS: atom_id res chain seq x y z
N PRO A 1 5.22 -0.46 20.53
CA PRO A 1 3.96 0.04 19.92
C PRO A 1 3.01 -1.09 19.52
N ILE A 2 1.69 -0.90 19.65
CA ILE A 2 0.67 -1.94 19.39
C ILE A 2 0.73 -2.49 17.96
N ASN A 3 0.92 -1.62 16.96
CA ASN A 3 0.98 -2.04 15.55
C ASN A 3 2.19 -2.93 15.23
N LYS A 4 3.29 -2.81 15.99
CA LYS A 4 4.44 -3.72 15.87
C LYS A 4 4.08 -5.14 16.34
N LYS A 5 3.30 -5.26 17.41
CA LYS A 5 2.78 -6.57 17.86
C LYS A 5 1.81 -7.17 16.83
N ARG A 6 0.91 -6.34 16.29
CA ARG A 6 -0.05 -6.76 15.24
C ARG A 6 0.64 -7.36 14.02
N ILE A 7 1.60 -6.64 13.42
CA ILE A 7 2.29 -7.14 12.20
C ILE A 7 3.12 -8.41 12.45
N ILE A 8 3.66 -8.60 13.66
CA ILE A 8 4.37 -9.83 14.04
C ILE A 8 3.40 -11.04 14.01
N HIS A 9 2.15 -10.86 14.41
CA HIS A 9 1.12 -11.92 14.40
C HIS A 9 0.38 -12.03 13.05
N SER A 10 0.60 -11.10 12.12
CA SER A 10 0.06 -11.18 10.76
C SER A 10 0.86 -12.14 9.91
N VAL A 11 0.17 -12.95 9.12
CA VAL A 11 0.74 -13.75 8.02
C VAL A 11 0.38 -13.14 6.66
N PRO A 12 1.21 -13.31 5.61
CA PRO A 12 0.87 -12.92 4.23
C PRO A 12 -0.52 -13.41 3.81
N GLY A 13 -1.33 -12.53 3.23
CA GLY A 13 -2.70 -12.86 2.79
C GLY A 13 -3.74 -13.06 3.92
N GLY A 14 -3.31 -13.26 5.18
CA GLY A 14 -4.19 -13.43 6.34
C GLY A 14 -4.91 -12.15 6.78
N THR A 15 -5.65 -12.22 7.89
CA THR A 15 -6.42 -11.07 8.42
C THR A 15 -6.27 -10.95 9.93
N TRP A 16 -6.80 -9.87 10.52
CA TRP A 16 -6.81 -9.71 11.98
C TRP A 16 -7.70 -10.73 12.72
N LYS A 17 -8.50 -11.52 11.99
CA LYS A 17 -9.35 -12.57 12.57
C LYS A 17 -8.55 -13.72 13.16
N ASP A 18 -7.31 -13.88 12.69
CA ASP A 18 -6.40 -14.97 13.11
C ASP A 18 -5.60 -14.60 14.37
N TRP A 19 -5.77 -13.38 14.90
CA TRP A 19 -4.98 -12.87 16.00
C TRP A 19 -5.58 -13.16 17.39
N PRO A 20 -4.73 -13.12 18.44
CA PRO A 20 -5.20 -12.95 19.82
C PRO A 20 -6.13 -11.75 19.96
N LYS A 21 -7.21 -11.90 20.75
CA LYS A 21 -8.30 -10.91 20.88
C LYS A 21 -7.80 -9.53 21.32
N GLU A 22 -6.77 -9.49 22.14
CA GLU A 22 -6.13 -8.27 22.66
C GLU A 22 -5.42 -7.43 21.58
N LEU A 23 -5.11 -8.03 20.41
CA LEU A 23 -4.52 -7.31 19.29
C LEU A 23 -5.57 -6.75 18.33
N ILE A 24 -6.80 -7.27 18.38
CA ILE A 24 -7.90 -6.84 17.51
C ILE A 24 -8.30 -5.41 17.87
N ALA A 25 -8.39 -4.53 16.85
CA ALA A 25 -8.83 -3.16 17.07
C ALA A 25 -10.29 -3.12 17.54
N ALA A 26 -10.62 -2.23 18.49
CA ALA A 26 -11.96 -2.15 19.07
C ALA A 26 -13.07 -1.94 18.02
N CYS A 27 -12.77 -1.22 16.94
CA CYS A 27 -13.71 -1.03 15.83
C CYS A 27 -14.04 -2.35 15.10
N HIS A 28 -13.10 -3.29 15.00
CA HIS A 28 -13.28 -4.58 14.32
C HIS A 28 -14.12 -5.58 15.13
N MET A 29 -14.25 -5.37 16.44
CA MET A 29 -15.10 -6.19 17.31
C MET A 29 -16.59 -5.85 17.15
N LYS A 30 -16.93 -4.68 16.60
CA LYS A 30 -18.32 -4.27 16.32
C LYS A 30 -18.84 -4.97 15.06
N SER A 31 -20.16 -5.14 14.94
CA SER A 31 -20.80 -5.69 13.74
C SER A 31 -20.41 -4.93 12.47
N SER A 32 -20.35 -3.60 12.53
CA SER A 32 -19.91 -2.72 11.44
C SER A 32 -18.43 -2.88 11.05
N GLY A 33 -17.60 -3.39 11.96
CA GLY A 33 -16.16 -3.58 11.74
C GLY A 33 -15.79 -4.85 10.97
N LYS A 34 -16.73 -5.81 10.85
CA LYS A 34 -16.45 -7.14 10.28
C LYS A 34 -16.08 -7.11 8.79
N GLY A 35 -16.50 -6.07 8.06
CA GLY A 35 -16.19 -5.90 6.63
C GLY A 35 -14.77 -5.44 6.33
N TYR A 36 -14.06 -4.86 7.31
CA TYR A 36 -12.72 -4.28 7.13
C TYR A 36 -11.61 -5.33 7.33
N ALA A 37 -11.77 -6.50 6.73
CA ALA A 37 -10.86 -7.65 6.90
C ALA A 37 -9.45 -7.39 6.33
N SER A 38 -9.30 -6.45 5.39
CA SER A 38 -8.01 -6.10 4.78
C SER A 38 -7.14 -5.19 5.65
N VAL A 39 -7.73 -4.46 6.60
CA VAL A 39 -7.02 -3.49 7.45
C VAL A 39 -6.04 -4.23 8.36
N TYR A 40 -4.81 -3.71 8.46
CA TYR A 40 -3.69 -4.37 9.13
C TYR A 40 -3.32 -5.74 8.53
N GLY A 41 -3.63 -5.96 7.25
CA GLY A 41 -3.21 -7.15 6.53
C GLY A 41 -1.78 -7.03 5.98
N ARG A 42 -1.09 -8.17 5.87
CA ARG A 42 0.12 -8.28 5.04
C ARG A 42 -0.24 -8.54 3.58
N MET A 43 0.53 -7.96 2.68
CA MET A 43 0.56 -8.34 1.27
C MET A 43 1.13 -9.76 1.12
N SER A 44 0.95 -10.34 -0.06
CA SER A 44 1.42 -11.68 -0.42
C SER A 44 2.24 -11.59 -1.69
N TRP A 45 3.35 -12.33 -1.78
CA TRP A 45 4.23 -12.32 -2.96
C TRP A 45 3.55 -12.88 -4.21
N ASP A 46 2.64 -13.82 -4.02
CA ASP A 46 1.91 -14.57 -5.04
C ASP A 46 0.57 -13.91 -5.45
N LYS A 47 0.27 -12.71 -4.95
CA LYS A 47 -1.00 -12.01 -5.22
C LYS A 47 -0.77 -10.58 -5.72
N PRO A 48 -1.71 -10.03 -6.52
CA PRO A 48 -1.67 -8.62 -6.88
C PRO A 48 -1.65 -7.72 -5.64
N SER A 49 -1.01 -6.56 -5.76
CA SER A 49 -1.08 -5.55 -4.71
C SER A 49 -2.51 -5.02 -4.55
N PRO A 50 -2.92 -4.60 -3.34
CA PRO A 50 -4.11 -3.77 -3.21
C PRO A 50 -3.91 -2.45 -3.96
N THR A 51 -5.00 -1.72 -4.20
CA THR A 51 -4.94 -0.35 -4.71
C THR A 51 -4.02 0.49 -3.83
N ILE A 52 -3.00 1.10 -4.44
CA ILE A 52 -2.04 1.96 -3.76
C ILE A 52 -2.71 3.30 -3.46
N THR A 53 -3.08 3.49 -2.20
CA THR A 53 -3.73 4.73 -1.73
C THR A 53 -2.71 5.74 -1.21
N THR A 54 -3.18 6.96 -0.93
CA THR A 54 -2.35 8.08 -0.47
C THR A 54 -1.66 7.86 0.88
N LEU A 55 -2.09 6.85 1.65
CA LEU A 55 -1.53 6.49 2.96
C LEU A 55 -1.08 5.02 3.02
N CYS A 56 -0.75 4.43 1.87
CA CYS A 56 -0.28 3.04 1.74
C CYS A 56 0.98 2.72 2.55
N TYR A 57 1.74 3.72 2.99
CA TYR A 57 2.90 3.55 3.88
C TYR A 57 2.53 3.34 5.36
N GLY A 58 1.24 3.25 5.68
CA GLY A 58 0.74 2.99 7.02
C GLY A 58 0.06 1.62 7.14
N PHE A 59 0.55 0.79 8.06
CA PHE A 59 0.04 -0.59 8.25
C PHE A 59 -1.45 -0.64 8.61
N GLY A 60 -1.96 0.37 9.32
CA GLY A 60 -3.38 0.47 9.70
C GLY A 60 -4.31 1.01 8.63
N ASN A 61 -3.82 1.34 7.43
CA ASN A 61 -4.62 1.98 6.39
C ASN A 61 -5.12 1.00 5.33
N GLY A 62 -4.89 -0.30 5.51
CA GLY A 62 -5.28 -1.34 4.56
C GLY A 62 -4.37 -2.56 4.66
N ARG A 63 -4.29 -3.32 3.57
CA ARG A 63 -3.40 -4.49 3.43
C ARG A 63 -2.02 -4.03 2.94
N PHE A 64 -1.34 -3.22 3.74
CA PHE A 64 -0.07 -2.61 3.35
C PHE A 64 1.12 -3.11 4.17
N GLY A 65 0.95 -4.16 4.98
CA GLY A 65 2.09 -4.83 5.63
C GLY A 65 2.99 -5.46 4.58
N HIS A 66 4.29 -5.23 4.67
CA HIS A 66 5.27 -5.92 3.83
C HIS A 66 5.08 -7.45 4.00
N PRO A 67 5.26 -8.27 2.95
CA PRO A 67 5.05 -9.73 3.05
C PRO A 67 5.88 -10.37 4.18
N GLU A 68 7.16 -10.02 4.28
CA GLU A 68 8.06 -10.59 5.29
C GLU A 68 8.34 -9.65 6.47
N GLN A 69 8.81 -8.44 6.18
CA GLN A 69 9.31 -7.50 7.19
C GLN A 69 8.22 -6.96 8.12
N HIS A 70 8.56 -6.66 9.38
CA HIS A 70 7.62 -6.14 10.39
C HIS A 70 7.34 -4.64 10.24
N ARG A 71 7.03 -4.19 9.02
CA ARG A 71 6.69 -2.80 8.67
C ARG A 71 5.64 -2.73 7.56
N ALA A 72 5.06 -1.56 7.35
CA ALA A 72 4.31 -1.29 6.12
C ALA A 72 5.26 -1.24 4.91
N ILE A 73 4.70 -1.28 3.71
CA ILE A 73 5.47 -1.00 2.49
C ILE A 73 6.04 0.42 2.53
N SER A 74 7.23 0.59 1.96
CA SER A 74 7.88 1.88 1.81
C SER A 74 7.23 2.70 0.68
N LEU A 75 7.49 4.01 0.66
CA LEU A 75 7.09 4.85 -0.46
C LEU A 75 7.68 4.36 -1.79
N ARG A 76 8.91 3.82 -1.77
CA ARG A 76 9.54 3.32 -2.99
C ARG A 76 8.90 2.03 -3.48
N GLU A 77 8.58 1.09 -2.58
CA GLU A 77 7.81 -0.11 -2.93
C GLU A 77 6.43 0.26 -3.50
N ALA A 78 5.74 1.23 -2.90
CA ALA A 78 4.47 1.74 -3.40
C ALA A 78 4.60 2.38 -4.81
N ALA A 79 5.66 3.15 -5.04
CA ALA A 79 5.94 3.75 -6.36
C ALA A 79 6.20 2.68 -7.44
N LEU A 80 6.95 1.63 -7.11
CA LEU A 80 7.20 0.51 -8.03
C LEU A 80 5.91 -0.25 -8.37
N LEU A 81 5.01 -0.42 -7.41
CA LEU A 81 3.68 -1.00 -7.65
C LEU A 81 2.80 -0.11 -8.54
N GLN A 82 3.00 1.20 -8.50
CA GLN A 82 2.44 2.16 -9.46
C GLN A 82 3.24 2.25 -10.78
N THR A 83 4.16 1.32 -11.01
CA THR A 83 5.00 1.20 -12.21
C THR A 83 5.89 2.42 -12.50
N PHE A 84 6.16 3.25 -11.49
CA PHE A 84 7.18 4.28 -11.64
C PHE A 84 8.55 3.65 -11.88
N PRO A 85 9.38 4.26 -12.74
CA PRO A 85 10.78 3.89 -12.86
C PRO A 85 11.50 3.95 -11.51
N MET A 86 12.47 3.05 -11.31
CA MET A 86 13.23 2.94 -10.06
C MET A 86 13.95 4.25 -9.69
N ASP A 87 14.40 4.97 -10.71
CA ASP A 87 15.12 6.23 -10.66
C ASP A 87 14.22 7.48 -10.67
N TYR A 88 12.89 7.32 -10.67
CA TYR A 88 11.98 8.46 -10.64
C TYR A 88 12.17 9.32 -9.38
N ILE A 89 12.34 10.63 -9.60
CA ILE A 89 12.59 11.64 -8.58
C ILE A 89 11.27 12.35 -8.24
N PHE A 90 10.75 12.11 -7.03
CA PHE A 90 9.51 12.76 -6.56
C PHE A 90 9.75 14.18 -6.03
N VAL A 91 10.95 14.46 -5.54
CA VAL A 91 11.36 15.76 -4.99
C VAL A 91 12.82 15.97 -5.36
N GLU A 92 13.13 17.09 -6.02
CA GLU A 92 14.50 17.45 -6.40
C GLU A 92 15.34 17.90 -5.20
N ASP A 93 14.72 18.67 -4.31
CA ASP A 93 15.32 19.19 -3.08
C ASP A 93 15.02 18.26 -1.90
N LYS A 94 16.06 17.62 -1.36
CA LYS A 94 15.95 16.68 -0.24
C LYS A 94 15.36 17.32 1.02
N ASP A 95 15.55 18.62 1.23
CA ASP A 95 15.02 19.34 2.39
C ASP A 95 13.49 19.52 2.30
N LYS A 96 12.92 19.36 1.10
CA LYS A 96 11.47 19.38 0.85
C LYS A 96 10.84 17.98 0.91
N PHE A 97 11.59 16.95 1.31
CA PHE A 97 11.07 15.61 1.44
C PHE A 97 10.00 15.51 2.55
N VAL A 98 8.75 15.30 2.15
CA VAL A 98 7.64 15.08 3.08
C VAL A 98 6.91 13.80 2.73
N ILE A 99 6.95 12.81 3.63
CA ILE A 99 6.37 11.46 3.42
C ILE A 99 4.90 11.56 2.97
N ARG A 100 4.10 12.41 3.63
CA ARG A 100 2.68 12.57 3.31
C ARG A 100 2.46 13.15 1.91
N SER A 101 3.31 14.08 1.47
CA SER A 101 3.21 14.69 0.15
C SER A 101 3.55 13.67 -0.93
N ILE A 102 4.63 12.91 -0.75
CA ILE A 102 5.05 11.87 -1.69
C ILE A 102 4.04 10.72 -1.72
N GLY A 103 3.52 10.29 -0.56
CA GLY A 103 2.46 9.30 -0.48
C GLY A 103 1.20 9.71 -1.25
N LYS A 104 0.82 11.00 -1.20
CA LYS A 104 -0.26 11.55 -2.02
C LYS A 104 0.06 11.50 -3.52
N MET A 105 1.27 11.91 -3.93
CA MET A 105 1.70 11.85 -5.33
C MET A 105 1.60 10.42 -5.88
N ILE A 106 2.15 9.45 -5.15
CA ILE A 106 2.12 8.03 -5.53
C ILE A 106 0.67 7.50 -5.55
N GLY A 107 -0.11 7.77 -4.50
CA GLY A 107 -1.46 7.23 -4.37
C GLY A 107 -2.47 7.81 -5.36
N ASN A 108 -2.28 9.05 -5.80
CA ASN A 108 -3.15 9.70 -6.79
C ASN A 108 -2.71 9.45 -8.23
N ALA A 109 -1.51 8.93 -8.45
CA ALA A 109 -1.01 8.67 -9.80
C ALA A 109 -1.80 7.55 -10.48
N VAL A 110 -1.94 7.67 -11.80
CA VAL A 110 -2.26 6.55 -12.68
C VAL A 110 -0.98 5.72 -12.85
N PRO A 111 -1.04 4.38 -12.86
CA PRO A 111 0.14 3.57 -13.15
C PRO A 111 0.80 4.00 -14.47
N VAL A 112 2.10 4.29 -14.43
CA VAL A 112 2.87 4.80 -15.58
C VAL A 112 2.73 3.90 -16.81
N GLU A 113 2.85 2.59 -16.67
CA GLU A 113 2.72 1.65 -17.81
C GLU A 113 1.29 1.60 -18.36
N LEU A 114 0.26 1.83 -17.53
CA LEU A 114 -1.11 1.97 -18.01
C LEU A 114 -1.25 3.24 -18.85
N GLY A 115 -0.71 4.37 -18.37
CA GLY A 115 -0.70 5.63 -19.12
C GLY A 115 0.01 5.50 -20.47
N LYS A 116 1.14 4.81 -20.49
CA LYS A 116 1.90 4.49 -21.71
C LYS A 116 1.10 3.62 -22.69
N ALA A 117 0.45 2.56 -22.22
CA ALA A 117 -0.35 1.68 -23.06
C ALA A 117 -1.51 2.43 -23.73
N ILE A 118 -2.22 3.28 -22.97
CA ILE A 118 -3.30 4.13 -23.50
C ILE A 118 -2.73 5.14 -24.52
N GLY A 119 -1.63 5.81 -24.19
CA GLY A 119 -0.98 6.78 -25.07
C GLY A 119 -0.55 6.15 -26.41
N GLN A 120 0.00 4.93 -26.38
CA GLN A 120 0.35 4.20 -27.59
C GLN A 120 -0.88 3.82 -28.41
N SER A 121 -1.97 3.40 -27.77
CA SER A 121 -3.23 3.11 -28.46
C SER A 121 -3.78 4.34 -29.19
N ILE A 122 -3.71 5.52 -28.57
CA ILE A 122 -4.15 6.77 -29.19
C ILE A 122 -3.23 7.11 -30.37
N LYS A 123 -1.91 7.03 -30.17
CA LYS A 123 -0.94 7.31 -31.24
C LYS A 123 -1.18 6.42 -32.46
N ASN A 124 -1.36 5.11 -32.27
CA ASN A 124 -1.63 4.15 -33.34
C ASN A 124 -2.94 4.43 -34.09
N HIS A 125 -3.91 5.10 -33.45
CA HIS A 125 -5.17 5.47 -34.10
C HIS A 125 -5.04 6.72 -34.98
N LEU A 126 -4.04 7.56 -34.71
CA LEU A 126 -3.77 8.79 -35.45
C LEU A 126 -2.82 8.58 -36.64
N GLU A 127 -2.10 7.46 -36.68
CA GLU A 127 -1.25 7.00 -37.79
C GLU A 127 -2.06 6.16 -38.78
#